data_AF-A0A7X7IAB5-F1
#
_entry.id   AF-A0A7X7IAB5-F1
#
_cell.length_a   1.000
_cell.length_b   1.000
_cell.length_c   1.000
_cell.angle_alpha   90.00
_cell.angle_beta   90.00
_cell.angle_gamma   90.00
#
_symmetry.space_group_name_H-M   'P 1'
#
loop_
_entity.id
_entity.type
_entity.pdbx_description
1 polymer ?
#
loop_
_entity_poly.entity_id
_entity_poly.type
_entity_poly.pdbx_seq_one_letter_code
_entity_poly.pdbx_strand_id
1 'polypeptide(L)' 'MVNNSDSPVVVNGGVGFGGLLTIVFIVLKLVGVISWSWLWVLSPIWIPIGIGLILYTIAALFIGIAWLVNK' A
#
# COMPACT_ATOMS: atom_id res chain seq x y z
N MET A 1 -31.98 -29.44 -24.70
CA MET A 1 -30.55 -29.19 -25.05
C MET A 1 -30.06 -28.15 -24.04
N VAL A 2 -29.26 -28.55 -23.06
CA VAL A 2 -28.76 -27.67 -21.98
C VAL A 2 -27.56 -26.89 -22.52
N ASN A 3 -27.66 -25.57 -22.59
CA ASN A 3 -26.61 -24.65 -23.00
C ASN A 3 -25.75 -24.27 -21.79
N ASN A 4 -24.65 -25.01 -21.58
CA ASN A 4 -23.64 -24.69 -20.60
C ASN A 4 -22.79 -23.50 -21.13
N SER A 5 -23.23 -22.28 -20.86
CA SER A 5 -22.49 -21.05 -21.18
C SER A 5 -21.83 -20.41 -19.95
N ASP A 6 -21.76 -21.15 -18.85
CA ASP A 6 -21.13 -20.67 -17.62
C ASP A 6 -19.61 -20.63 -17.82
N SER A 7 -19.13 -19.43 -18.16
CA SER A 7 -17.71 -19.14 -18.11
C SER A 7 -17.25 -19.38 -16.68
N PRO A 8 -16.28 -20.27 -16.41
CA PRO A 8 -15.79 -20.48 -15.07
C PRO A 8 -15.28 -19.13 -14.55
N VAL A 9 -15.98 -18.59 -13.54
CA VAL A 9 -15.55 -17.37 -12.86
C VAL A 9 -14.32 -17.74 -12.06
N VAL A 10 -13.15 -17.55 -12.68
CA VAL A 10 -11.86 -17.76 -12.03
C VAL A 10 -11.70 -16.67 -10.98
N VAL A 11 -12.09 -16.99 -9.75
CA VAL A 11 -11.89 -16.14 -8.57
C VAL A 11 -10.39 -16.17 -8.21
N ASN A 12 -9.64 -15.21 -8.76
CA ASN A 12 -8.24 -14.98 -8.42
C ASN A 12 -8.13 -14.36 -7.01
N GLY A 13 -8.41 -15.16 -5.98
CA GLY A 13 -8.29 -14.80 -4.56
C GLY A 13 -6.91 -15.10 -3.99
N GLY A 14 -5.86 -14.48 -4.55
CA GLY A 14 -4.51 -14.59 -4.01
C GLY A 14 -4.21 -13.45 -3.03
N VAL A 15 -3.74 -13.77 -1.81
CA VAL A 15 -3.14 -12.75 -0.92
C VAL A 15 -1.97 -12.14 -1.69
N GLY A 16 -2.08 -10.84 -2.02
CA GLY A 16 -1.02 -10.14 -2.72
C GLY A 16 0.30 -10.25 -1.96
N PHE A 17 1.43 -10.27 -2.68
CA PHE A 17 2.77 -10.39 -2.12
C PHE A 17 3.01 -9.43 -0.92
N GLY A 18 2.45 -8.22 -0.98
CA GLY A 18 2.50 -7.26 0.12
C GLY A 18 1.78 -7.72 1.41
N GLY A 19 0.65 -8.43 1.30
CA GLY A 19 -0.06 -8.99 2.45
C GLY A 19 0.75 -10.09 3.15
N LEU A 20 1.38 -10.97 2.37
CA LEU A 20 2.30 -12.01 2.89
C LEU A 20 3.52 -11.38 3.57
N LEU A 21 4.12 -10.36 2.97
CA LEU A 21 5.24 -9.61 3.57
C LEU A 21 4.82 -8.98 4.90
N THR A 22 3.62 -8.37 4.95
CA THR A 22 3.06 -7.76 6.16
C THR A 22 2.90 -8.79 7.28
N ILE A 23 2.34 -9.97 6.96
CA ILE A 23 2.16 -11.06 7.92
C ILE A 23 3.52 -11.59 8.41
N VAL A 24 4.49 -11.81 7.52
CA VAL A 24 5.85 -12.26 7.86
C VAL A 24 6.54 -11.29 8.82
N PHE A 25 6.49 -9.98 8.56
CA PHE A 25 7.10 -8.97 9.43
C PHE A 25 6.43 -8.92 10.82
N ILE A 26 5.11 -9.11 10.88
CA ILE A 26 4.36 -9.19 12.15
C ILE A 26 4.79 -10.43 12.96
N VAL A 27 4.84 -11.60 12.31
CA VAL A 27 5.25 -12.86 12.96
C VAL A 27 6.69 -12.80 13.43
N LEU A 28 7.62 -12.31 12.61
CA LEU A 28 9.04 -12.21 12.96
C LEU A 28 9.28 -11.31 14.18
N LYS A 29 8.44 -10.27 14.37
CA LYS A 29 8.47 -9.41 15.54
C LYS A 29 7.87 -10.06 16.79
N LEU A 30 6.79 -10.83 16.65
CA LEU A 30 6.17 -11.60 17.75
C LEU A 30 7.08 -12.74 18.24
N VAL A 31 7.86 -13.35 17.34
CA VAL A 31 8.85 -14.39 17.67
C VAL A 31 10.11 -13.77 18.34
N GLY A 32 10.19 -12.45 18.45
CA GLY A 32 11.26 -11.76 19.19
C GLY A 32 12.61 -11.75 18.46
N VAL A 33 12.65 -12.13 17.18
CA VAL A 33 13.88 -12.09 16.35
C VAL A 33 14.33 -10.64 16.13
N ILE A 34 13.40 -9.68 16.17
CA ILE A 34 13.65 -8.26 15.94
C ILE A 34 12.99 -7.44 17.06
N SER A 35 13.79 -6.81 17.92
CA SER A 35 13.38 -5.89 18.99
C SER A 35 13.01 -4.47 18.51
N TRP A 36 13.04 -4.25 17.20
CA TRP A 36 12.90 -2.95 16.57
C TRP A 36 11.52 -2.34 16.73
N SER A 37 11.37 -1.05 16.38
CA SER A 37 10.13 -0.30 16.52
C SER A 37 9.04 -0.75 15.52
N TRP A 38 7.78 -0.70 15.93
CA TRP A 38 6.64 -1.21 15.14
C TRP A 38 6.46 -0.45 13.82
N LEU A 39 6.90 0.81 13.79
CA LEU A 39 6.93 1.65 12.59
C LEU A 39 7.69 1.02 11.41
N TRP A 40 8.75 0.25 11.67
CA TRP A 40 9.51 -0.41 10.60
C TRP A 40 8.94 -1.75 10.15
N VAL A 41 8.18 -2.44 11.00
CA VAL A 41 7.34 -3.60 10.59
C VAL A 41 6.28 -3.16 9.59
N LEU A 42 5.75 -1.95 9.74
CA LEU A 42 4.85 -1.33 8.78
C LEU A 42 5.59 -0.67 7.60
N SER A 43 6.92 -0.69 7.51
CA SER A 43 7.64 -0.02 6.41
C SER A 43 7.11 -0.34 5.01
N PRO A 44 6.61 -1.55 4.69
CA PRO A 44 5.96 -1.82 3.40
C PRO A 44 4.72 -0.97 3.15
N ILE A 45 3.95 -0.63 4.20
CA ILE A 45 2.81 0.29 4.14
C ILE A 45 3.24 1.76 4.15
N TRP A 46 4.36 2.09 4.81
CA TRP A 46 4.84 3.47 4.89
C TRP A 46 5.45 3.96 3.57
N ILE A 47 6.00 3.07 2.73
CA ILE A 47 6.53 3.45 1.41
C ILE A 47 5.45 4.14 0.53
N PRO A 48 4.27 3.54 0.28
CA PRO A 48 3.24 4.20 -0.51
C PRO A 48 2.68 5.46 0.16
N ILE A 49 2.54 5.48 1.49
CA ILE A 49 2.08 6.65 2.25
C ILE A 49 3.08 7.80 2.14
N GLY A 50 4.38 7.53 2.29
CA GLY A 50 5.44 8.53 2.19
C GLY A 50 5.54 9.13 0.79
N ILE A 51 5.44 8.29 -0.25
CA ILE A 51 5.39 8.75 -1.64
C ILE A 51 4.16 9.64 -1.88
N GLY A 52 2.98 9.23 -1.39
CA GLY A 52 1.76 10.03 -1.49
C GLY A 52 1.86 11.37 -0.77
N LEU A 53 2.45 11.40 0.44
CA LEU A 53 2.64 12.61 1.22
C LEU A 53 3.59 13.59 0.51
N ILE A 54 4.70 13.10 -0.06
CA ILE A 54 5.66 13.91 -0.80
C ILE A 54 5.01 14.50 -2.06
N LEU A 55 4.27 13.70 -2.83
CA LEU A 55 3.52 14.19 -3.99
C LEU A 55 2.49 15.24 -3.60
N TYR A 56 1.77 15.02 -2.50
CA TYR A 56 0.77 15.95 -2.00
C TYR A 56 1.38 17.30 -1.58
N THR A 57 2.48 17.29 -0.83
CA THR A 57 3.14 18.54 -0.40
C THR A 57 3.73 19.32 -1.58
N ILE A 58 4.32 18.62 -2.55
CA ILE A 58 4.82 19.23 -3.78
C ILE A 58 3.66 19.84 -4.58
N ALA A 59 2.58 19.09 -4.80
CA ALA A 59 1.41 19.57 -5.53
C ALA A 59 0.76 20.78 -4.85
N ALA A 60 0.62 20.74 -3.52
CA ALA A 60 0.08 21.84 -2.73
C ALA A 60 0.95 23.11 -2.81
N LEU A 61 2.28 22.96 -2.79
CA LEU A 61 3.21 24.07 -3.00
C LEU A 61 3.03 24.70 -4.38
N PHE A 62 3.01 23.89 -5.44
CA PHE A 62 2.82 24.40 -6.81
C PHE A 62 1.47 25.10 -6.98
N ILE A 63 0.38 24.51 -6.47
CA ILE A 63 -0.95 25.14 -6.51
C ILE A 63 -0.95 26.46 -5.73
N GLY A 64 -0.33 26.50 -4.55
CA GLY A 64 -0.28 27.70 -3.71
C GLY A 64 0.52 28.83 -4.36
N ILE A 65 1.65 28.49 -4.99
CA ILE A 65 2.47 29.46 -5.74
C ILE A 65 1.71 29.95 -6.98
N ALA A 66 1.11 29.05 -7.75
CA ALA A 66 0.32 29.43 -8.93
C ALA A 66 -0.88 30.32 -8.56
N TRP A 67 -1.52 30.04 -7.42
CA TRP A 67 -2.60 30.88 -6.88
C TRP A 67 -2.11 32.27 -6.46
N LEU A 68 -0.90 32.36 -5.88
CA LEU A 68 -0.28 33.64 -5.52
C LEU A 68 0.16 34.47 -6.73
N VAL A 69 0.66 33.81 -7.79
CA VAL A 69 1.15 34.48 -9.01
C VAL A 69 0.00 34.94 -9.92
N ASN A 70 -1.12 34.22 -9.93
CA ASN A 70 -2.31 34.56 -10.73
C ASN A 70 -3.28 35.51 -9.99
N LYS A 71 -2.84 36.11 -8.89
CA LYS A 71 -3.61 37.07 -8.09
C LYS A 71 -3.09 38.48 -8.31
#